data_AF-A0AAP9NKE0-F1
#
_entry.id   AF-A0AAP9NKE0-F1
#
_cell.length_a   1.000
_cell.length_b   1.000
_cell.length_c   1.000
_cell.angle_alpha   90.00
_cell.angle_beta   90.00
_cell.angle_gamma   90.00
#
_symmetry.space_group_name_H-M   'P 1'
#
loop_
_entity.id
_entity.type
_entity.pdbx_description
1 polymer ?
#
loop_
_entity_poly.entity_id
_entity_poly.type
_entity_poly.pdbx_seq_one_letter_code
_entity_poly.pdbx_strand_id
1 'polypeptide(L)' 'MNFYNSTHRHYCEIDLHARSLYVCILDQQGETLLHIQPNQNLCSI' A
#
# COMPACT_ATOMS: atom_id res chain seq x y z
N MET A 1 -20.43 13.60 1.98
CA MET A 1 -19.16 12.87 2.15
C MET A 1 -19.33 12.03 3.40
N ASN A 2 -19.33 10.71 3.27
CA ASN A 2 -19.53 9.82 4.41
C ASN A 2 -18.15 9.45 4.97
N PHE A 3 -17.95 9.70 6.26
CA PHE A 3 -16.72 9.37 6.96
C PHE A 3 -16.91 8.05 7.69
N TYR A 4 -16.10 7.06 7.34
CA TYR A 4 -16.08 5.77 8.01
C TYR A 4 -15.01 5.81 9.09
N ASN A 5 -15.42 6.02 10.35
CA ASN A 5 -14.53 6.13 11.51
C ASN A 5 -14.21 4.75 12.14
N SER A 6 -14.45 3.65 11.42
CA SER A 6 -14.09 2.32 11.91
C SER A 6 -12.58 2.15 11.83
N THR A 7 -11.97 1.63 12.89
CA THR A 7 -10.54 1.29 12.88
C THR A 7 -10.28 0.22 11.83
N HIS A 8 -9.52 0.57 10.78
CA HIS A 8 -9.14 -0.36 9.74
C HIS A 8 -7.93 -1.18 10.23
N ARG A 9 -8.01 -2.51 10.08
CA ARG A 9 -6.92 -3.43 10.48
C ARG A 9 -5.69 -3.33 9.57
N HIS A 10 -5.90 -2.92 8.32
CA HIS A 10 -4.85 -2.78 7.32
C HIS A 10 -5.10 -1.50 6.53
N TYR A 11 -4.02 -0.84 6.16
CA TYR A 11 -4.02 0.32 5.27
C TYR A 11 -3.46 -0.09 3.91
N CYS A 12 -4.09 0.38 2.83
CA CYS A 12 -3.60 0.14 1.48
C CYS A 12 -3.15 1.48 0.90
N GLU A 13 -1.88 1.57 0.57
CA GLU A 13 -1.28 2.70 -0.12
C GLU A 13 -1.12 2.34 -1.59
N ILE A 14 -1.60 3.22 -2.46
CA ILE A 14 -1.44 3.09 -3.90
C ILE A 14 -0.67 4.30 -4.38
N ASP A 15 0.52 4.06 -4.91
CA ASP A 15 1.30 5.09 -5.61
C ASP A 15 1.20 4.84 -7.12
N LEU A 16 0.76 5.86 -7.85
CA LEU A 16 0.69 5.83 -9.29
C LEU A 16 1.66 6.88 -9.83
N HIS A 17 2.89 6.44 -10.12
CA HIS A 17 3.92 7.31 -10.66
C HIS A 17 4.16 7.04 -12.14
N ALA A 18 3.93 8.06 -12.98
CA ALA A 18 4.26 8.17 -14.42
C ALA A 18 3.72 7.10 -15.40
N ARG A 19 3.49 5.86 -14.95
CA ARG A 19 2.93 4.65 -15.61
C ARG A 19 3.15 3.37 -14.78
N SER A 20 3.79 3.47 -13.63
CA SER A 20 3.97 2.40 -12.65
C SER A 20 2.90 2.50 -11.58
N LEU A 21 2.30 1.38 -11.25
CA LEU A 21 1.38 1.24 -10.12
C LEU A 21 2.10 0.49 -9.02
N TYR A 22 2.10 1.06 -7.84
CA TYR A 22 2.70 0.51 -6.64
C TYR A 22 1.60 0.29 -5.63
N VAL A 23 1.58 -0.90 -5.03
CA VAL A 23 0.63 -1.22 -3.96
C VAL A 23 1.41 -1.65 -2.73
N CYS A 24 1.16 -0.96 -1.62
CA CYS A 24 1.60 -1.37 -0.31
C CYS A 24 0.42 -1.64 0.60
N ILE A 25 0.49 -2.74 1.35
CA ILE A 25 -0.42 -3.00 2.46
C ILE A 25 0.37 -2.89 3.75
N LEU A 26 -0.08 -2.01 4.64
CA LEU A 26 0.46 -1.81 5.97
C LEU A 26 -0.48 -2.40 7.02
N ASP A 27 0.07 -2.87 8.13
CA ASP A 27 -0.71 -3.18 9.31
C ASP A 27 -1.08 -1.91 10.11
N GLN A 28 -1.73 -2.09 11.26
CA GLN A 28 -2.11 -0.98 12.13
C GLN A 28 -0.90 -0.31 12.82
N GLN A 29 0.26 -0.96 12.86
CA GLN A 29 1.51 -0.45 13.42
C GLN A 29 2.36 0.27 12.35
N GLY A 30 1.99 0.17 11.07
CA GLY A 30 2.71 0.75 9.94
C GLY A 30 3.74 -0.20 9.32
N GLU A 31 3.77 -1.48 9.72
CA GLU A 31 4.65 -2.48 9.13
C GLU A 31 4.14 -2.92 7.77
N THR A 32 5.05 -3.06 6.80
CA THR A 32 4.70 -3.46 5.44
C THR A 32 4.43 -4.96 5.36
N LEU A 33 3.18 -5.32 5.10
CA LEU A 33 2.74 -6.71 4.90
C LEU A 33 2.87 -7.16 3.45
N LEU A 34 2.68 -6.25 2.51
CA LEU A 34 2.73 -6.54 1.08
C LEU A 34 3.27 -5.33 0.32
N HIS A 35 4.10 -5.61 -0.67
CA HIS A 35 4.61 -4.63 -1.61
C HIS A 35 4.60 -5.23 -3.01
N ILE A 36 3.85 -4.64 -3.93
CA ILE A 36 3.75 -5.09 -5.32
C ILE A 36 4.02 -3.92 -6.26
N GLN A 37 5.03 -4.09 -7.12
CA GLN A 37 5.21 -3.27 -8.30
C GLN A 37 5.29 -4.18 -9.54
N PRO A 38 4.35 -4.11 -10.49
CA PRO A 38 4.20 -5.07 -11.59
C PRO A 38 5.35 -5.01 -12.62
N ASN A 39 6.35 -4.14 -12.43
CA ASN A 39 7.52 -3.99 -13.32
C ASN A 39 8.84 -3.73 -12.56
N GLN A 40 8.97 -4.12 -11.30
CA GLN A 40 10.28 -4.14 -10.63
C GLN A 40 10.59 -5.56 -10.19
N ASN A 41 11.60 -6.16 -10.82
CA ASN A 41 12.31 -7.27 -10.21
C ASN A 41 12.98 -6.70 -8.94
N LEU A 42 12.50 -7.12 -7.77
CA LEU A 42 13.18 -7.00 -6.49
C LEU A 42 13.71 -5.58 -6.20
N CYS A 43 12.83 -4.62 -5.89
CA CYS A 43 13.29 -3.45 -5.16
C CYS A 43 13.20 -3.77 -3.67
N SER A 44 14.36 -3.99 -3.08
CA SER A 44 14.61 -4.40 -1.70
C SER A 44 13.86 -3.53 -0.70
N ILE A 45 13.30 -4.20 0.31
CA ILE A 45 13.30 -3.74 1.71
C ILE A 45 14.66 -3.14 2.08
#